data_AF-A0A351JLD9-F1
#
_entry.id   AF-A0A351JLD9-F1
#
_cell.length_a   1.000
_cell.length_b   1.000
_cell.length_c   1.000
_cell.angle_alpha   90.00
_cell.angle_beta   90.00
_cell.angle_gamma   90.00
#
_symmetry.space_group_name_H-M   'P 1'
#
loop_
_entity.id
_entity.type
_entity.pdbx_description
1 polymer ?
#
loop_
_entity_poly.entity_id
_entity_poly.type
_entity_poly.pdbx_seq_one_letter_code
_entity_poly.pdbx_strand_id
1 'polypeptide(L)'
;ATHAEILAHPVTERFPILWLALQTIGSPAIRAMGTLGGNLANASPAGDGLIPLYLLEARVNLVGPTGERVLGVEEFVRGPGKTALGQGELIRSIFVPFPRDGSYPYFRK
;
A
#
# COMPACT_ATOMS: atom_id res chain seq x y z
N ALA A 1 8.22 4.92 3.33
CA ALA A 1 8.97 4.36 2.20
C ALA A 1 8.36 4.85 0.89
N THR A 2 9.20 5.40 0.03
CA THR A 2 8.83 5.80 -1.34
C THR A 2 8.63 4.56 -2.21
N HIS A 3 7.95 4.69 -3.34
CA HIS A 3 7.80 3.57 -4.27
C HIS A 3 9.16 3.10 -4.81
N ALA A 4 10.08 4.04 -5.07
CA ALA A 4 11.44 3.72 -5.52
C ALA A 4 12.24 2.95 -4.47
N GLU A 5 12.18 3.35 -3.19
CA GLU A 5 12.83 2.62 -2.09
C GLU A 5 12.30 1.20 -1.98
N ILE A 6 10.98 1.01 -2.10
CA ILE A 6 10.37 -0.33 -2.04
C ILE A 6 10.85 -1.17 -3.23
N LEU A 7 10.77 -0.65 -4.45
CA LEU A 7 11.18 -1.37 -5.67
C LEU A 7 12.65 -1.82 -5.65
N ALA A 8 13.53 -1.07 -4.99
CA ALA A 8 14.94 -1.39 -4.85
C ALA A 8 15.23 -2.34 -3.67
N HIS A 9 14.29 -2.55 -2.77
CA HIS A 9 14.51 -3.36 -1.57
C HIS A 9 14.39 -4.87 -1.89
N PRO A 10 15.35 -5.72 -1.47
CA PRO A 10 15.35 -7.16 -1.79
C PRO A 10 14.10 -7.91 -1.33
N VAL A 11 13.45 -7.44 -0.27
CA VAL A 11 12.19 -8.03 0.23
C VAL A 11 11.09 -8.11 -0.84
N THR A 12 11.13 -7.25 -1.87
CA THR A 12 10.11 -7.24 -2.92
C THR A 12 10.12 -8.49 -3.80
N GLU A 13 11.21 -9.26 -3.83
CA GLU A 13 11.27 -10.60 -4.42
C GLU A 13 10.23 -11.56 -3.80
N ARG A 14 9.86 -11.31 -2.54
CA ARG A 14 8.83 -12.06 -1.81
C ARG A 14 7.42 -11.53 -2.03
N PHE A 15 7.26 -10.38 -2.70
CA PHE A 15 5.98 -9.71 -2.93
C PHE A 15 5.82 -9.30 -4.40
N PRO A 16 5.86 -10.26 -5.35
CA PRO A 16 5.95 -9.97 -6.77
C PRO A 16 4.75 -9.18 -7.31
N ILE A 17 3.52 -9.42 -6.83
CA ILE A 17 2.34 -8.66 -7.25
C ILE A 17 2.43 -7.17 -6.87
N LEU A 18 2.97 -6.88 -5.68
CA LEU A 18 3.19 -5.52 -5.22
C LEU A 18 4.28 -4.86 -6.07
N TRP A 19 5.39 -5.56 -6.30
CA TRP A 19 6.48 -5.05 -7.13
C TRP A 19 6.01 -4.68 -8.55
N LEU A 20 5.28 -5.59 -9.22
CA LEU A 20 4.73 -5.38 -10.57
C LEU A 20 3.84 -4.14 -10.62
N ALA A 21 2.95 -3.96 -9.65
CA ALA A 21 2.06 -2.80 -9.58
C ALA A 21 2.82 -1.49 -9.32
N LEU A 22 3.81 -1.51 -8.42
CA LEU A 22 4.58 -0.29 -8.11
C LEU A 22 5.42 0.19 -9.30
N GLN A 23 5.79 -0.70 -10.23
CA GLN A 23 6.49 -0.30 -11.45
C GLN A 23 5.63 0.54 -12.40
N THR A 24 4.31 0.37 -12.39
CA THR A 24 3.39 1.09 -13.28
C THR A 24 3.04 2.49 -12.78
N ILE A 25 3.49 2.84 -11.57
CA ILE A 25 3.23 4.15 -10.96
C ILE A 25 4.14 5.18 -11.60
N GLY A 26 3.55 6.03 -12.43
CA GLY A 26 4.15 7.28 -12.93
C GLY A 26 5.57 7.15 -13.49
N SER A 27 6.30 8.26 -13.45
CA SER A 27 7.71 8.33 -13.84
C SER A 27 8.63 7.97 -12.66
N PRO A 28 9.94 7.70 -12.91
CA PRO A 28 10.91 7.50 -11.84
C PRO A 28 10.93 8.63 -10.80
N ALA A 29 10.79 9.90 -11.23
CA ALA A 29 10.72 11.05 -10.33
C ALA A 29 9.47 11.01 -9.42
N ILE A 30 8.31 10.61 -9.98
CA ILE A 30 7.10 10.41 -9.18
C ILE A 30 7.31 9.29 -8.16
N ARG A 31 7.94 8.16 -8.55
CA ARG A 31 8.21 7.04 -7.62
C ARG A 31 9.21 7.36 -6.53
N ALA A 32 10.17 8.26 -6.81
CA ALA A 32 11.16 8.71 -5.83
C ALA A 32 10.54 9.58 -4.73
N MET A 33 9.43 10.27 -5.02
CA MET A 33 8.75 11.16 -4.06
C MET A 33 7.49 10.52 -3.45
N GLY A 34 6.72 9.81 -4.27
CA GLY A 34 5.46 9.18 -3.87
C GLY A 34 5.70 8.00 -2.93
N THR A 35 4.88 7.89 -1.89
CA THR A 35 5.00 6.84 -0.88
C THR A 35 3.85 5.85 -0.97
N LEU A 36 4.09 4.60 -0.56
CA LEU A 36 3.02 3.60 -0.48
C LEU A 36 1.93 4.01 0.53
N GLY A 37 2.32 4.61 1.66
CA GLY A 37 1.39 5.15 2.65
C GLY A 37 0.55 6.29 2.09
N GLY A 38 1.14 7.23 1.36
CA GLY A 38 0.41 8.32 0.69
C GLY A 38 -0.51 7.80 -0.42
N ASN A 39 -0.08 6.82 -1.20
CA ASN A 39 -0.90 6.17 -2.21
C ASN A 39 -2.17 5.54 -1.59
N LEU A 40 -2.01 4.84 -0.47
CA LEU A 40 -3.10 4.24 0.28
C LEU A 40 -4.00 5.29 0.94
N ALA A 41 -3.43 6.31 1.59
CA ALA A 41 -4.17 7.40 2.23
C ALA A 41 -5.00 8.23 1.23
N ASN A 42 -4.51 8.39 0.00
CA ASN A 42 -5.22 9.08 -1.07
C ASN A 42 -6.47 8.30 -1.53
N ALA A 43 -6.50 6.97 -1.39
CA ALA A 43 -7.64 6.11 -1.72
C ALA A 43 -8.26 6.39 -3.11
N SER A 44 -7.44 6.79 -4.08
CA SER A 44 -7.89 7.01 -5.45
C SER A 44 -8.13 5.66 -6.13
N PRO A 45 -9.25 5.47 -6.84
CA PRO A 45 -9.48 4.26 -7.64
C PRO A 45 -8.37 3.98 -8.67
N ALA A 46 -7.60 5.01 -9.06
CA ALA A 46 -6.48 4.90 -9.98
C ALA A 46 -5.13 4.57 -9.30
N GLY A 47 -5.09 4.39 -7.98
CA GLY A 47 -3.87 4.09 -7.25
C GLY A 47 -3.45 2.63 -7.39
N ASP A 48 -2.43 2.36 -8.21
CA ASP A 48 -1.98 0.99 -8.50
C ASP A 48 -1.54 0.20 -7.25
N GLY A 49 -1.14 0.88 -6.17
CA GLY A 49 -0.71 0.24 -4.92
C GLY A 49 -1.86 -0.30 -4.05
N LEU A 50 -3.11 0.12 -4.28
CA LEU A 50 -4.26 -0.30 -3.48
C LEU A 50 -4.62 -1.78 -3.70
N ILE A 51 -4.67 -2.20 -4.96
CA ILE A 51 -5.06 -3.56 -5.36
C ILE A 51 -4.14 -4.64 -4.79
N PRO A 52 -2.79 -4.58 -4.93
CA PRO A 52 -1.92 -5.60 -4.35
C PRO A 52 -2.00 -5.62 -2.82
N LEU A 53 -2.18 -4.46 -2.16
CA LEU A 53 -2.37 -4.44 -0.71
C LEU A 53 -3.66 -5.15 -0.29
N TYR A 54 -4.75 -4.95 -1.02
CA TYR A 54 -6.01 -5.66 -0.82
C TYR A 54 -5.86 -7.17 -1.02
N LEU A 55 -5.27 -7.60 -2.14
CA LEU A 55 -5.07 -9.01 -2.45
C LEU A 55 -4.18 -9.74 -1.43
N LEU A 56 -3.22 -9.01 -0.84
CA LEU A 56 -2.29 -9.55 0.15
C LEU A 56 -2.83 -9.47 1.58
N GLU A 57 -4.09 -9.06 1.79
CA GLU A 57 -4.69 -8.92 3.13
C GLU A 57 -3.83 -8.01 4.04
N ALA A 58 -3.32 -6.91 3.47
CA ALA A 58 -2.46 -6.00 4.18
C ALA A 58 -3.20 -5.33 5.35
N ARG A 59 -2.47 -5.03 6.43
CA ARG A 59 -2.98 -4.36 7.62
C ARG A 59 -2.33 -2.99 7.77
N VAL A 60 -3.13 -1.97 8.09
CA VAL A 60 -2.71 -0.58 8.19
C VAL A 60 -2.62 -0.20 9.66
N ASN A 61 -1.42 0.13 10.14
CA ASN A 61 -1.23 0.67 11.49
C ASN A 61 -1.43 2.19 11.47
N LEU A 62 -2.39 2.66 12.25
CA LEU A 62 -2.74 4.06 12.41
C LEU A 62 -2.30 4.53 13.79
N VAL A 63 -1.71 5.72 13.85
CA VAL A 63 -1.34 6.40 15.09
C VAL A 63 -2.00 7.76 15.13
N GLY A 64 -2.52 8.16 16.28
CA GLY A 64 -3.15 9.45 16.49
C GLY A 64 -3.10 9.91 17.95
N PRO A 65 -3.80 11.00 18.28
CA PRO A 65 -3.77 11.61 19.63
C PRO A 65 -4.27 10.67 20.74
N THR A 66 -5.10 9.69 20.39
CA THR A 66 -5.74 8.76 21.34
C THR A 66 -5.07 7.39 21.39
N GLY A 67 -3.96 7.18 20.66
CA GLY A 67 -3.20 5.94 20.65
C GLY A 67 -3.00 5.35 19.25
N GLU A 68 -2.89 4.02 19.20
CA GLU A 68 -2.66 3.26 17.97
C GLU A 68 -3.76 2.24 17.73
N ARG A 69 -4.07 1.99 16.45
CA ARG A 69 -5.00 0.92 16.04
C ARG A 69 -4.62 0.36 14.68
N VAL A 70 -4.97 -0.90 14.46
CA VAL A 70 -4.70 -1.61 13.21
C VAL A 70 -6.01 -1.96 12.53
N LEU A 71 -6.11 -1.72 11.23
CA LEU A 71 -7.25 -2.12 10.39
C LEU A 71 -6.80 -3.01 9.24
N GLY A 72 -7.68 -3.88 8.75
CA GLY A 72 -7.52 -4.44 7.42
C GLY A 72 -7.58 -3.35 6.34
N VAL A 73 -6.87 -3.51 5.23
CA VAL A 73 -6.90 -2.54 4.12
C VAL A 73 -8.31 -2.42 3.51
N GLU A 74 -9.08 -3.51 3.53
CA GLU A 74 -10.48 -3.59 3.12
C GLU A 74 -11.41 -2.75 4.01
N GLU A 75 -11.08 -2.61 5.29
CA GLU A 75 -11.80 -1.75 6.23
C GLU A 75 -11.29 -0.30 6.17
N PHE A 76 -10.02 -0.13 5.80
CA PHE A 76 -9.37 1.17 5.70
C PHE A 76 -9.88 1.98 4.51
N VAL A 77 -10.04 1.37 3.33
CA VAL A 77 -10.51 2.06 2.12
C VAL A 77 -12.03 2.00 2.03
N ARG A 78 -12.71 3.12 2.27
CA ARG A 78 -14.19 3.18 2.32
C ARG A 78 -14.84 3.63 1.01
N GLY A 79 -14.04 4.05 0.04
CA GLY A 79 -14.48 4.48 -1.28
C GLY A 79 -13.50 5.46 -1.93
N PRO A 80 -13.82 5.99 -3.13
CA PRO A 80 -12.96 6.92 -3.84
C PRO A 80 -12.62 8.16 -3.00
N GLY A 81 -11.33 8.34 -2.69
CA GLY A 81 -10.84 9.44 -1.86
C GLY A 81 -11.27 9.39 -0.39
N LYS A 82 -11.82 8.25 0.07
CA LYS A 82 -12.39 8.09 1.41
C LYS A 82 -11.70 6.95 2.15
N THR A 83 -11.13 7.26 3.31
CA THR A 83 -10.47 6.29 4.18
C THR A 83 -11.13 6.25 5.56
N ALA A 84 -10.69 5.29 6.38
CA ALA A 84 -11.06 5.19 7.79
C ALA A 84 -10.19 6.07 8.71
N LEU A 85 -9.34 6.96 8.18
CA LEU A 85 -8.54 7.87 8.99
C LEU A 85 -9.45 8.81 9.81
N GLY A 86 -9.20 8.85 11.11
CA GLY A 86 -9.75 9.84 12.03
C GLY A 86 -8.98 11.15 12.00
N GLN A 87 -9.55 12.17 12.65
CA GLN A 87 -8.90 13.47 12.76
C GLN A 87 -7.59 13.36 13.56
N GLY A 88 -6.49 13.83 12.98
CA GLY A 88 -5.16 13.77 13.58
C GLY A 88 -4.49 12.38 13.52
N GLU A 89 -5.13 11.38 12.90
CA GLU A 89 -4.48 10.09 12.65
C GLU A 89 -3.56 10.14 11.42
N LEU A 90 -2.50 9.34 11.47
CA LEU A 90 -1.55 9.12 10.39
C LEU A 90 -1.34 7.62 10.19
N ILE A 91 -1.05 7.23 8.94
CA ILE A 91 -0.56 5.88 8.66
C ILE A 91 0.89 5.78 9.15
N ARG A 92 1.12 5.01 10.21
CA ARG A 92 2.46 4.75 10.74
C ARG A 92 3.20 3.71 9.91
N SER A 93 2.52 2.61 9.58
CA SER A 93 3.11 1.50 8.83
C SER A 93 2.05 0.66 8.13
N ILE A 94 2.46 -0.08 7.10
CA ILE A 94 1.63 -1.08 6.42
C ILE A 94 2.31 -2.43 6.62
N PHE A 95 1.59 -3.37 7.24
CA PHE A 95 2.02 -4.75 7.38
C PHE A 95 1.47 -5.56 6.21
N VAL A 96 2.35 -6.24 5.48
CA VAL A 96 1.97 -7.09 4.34
C VAL A 96 2.32 -8.54 4.69
N PRO A 97 1.33 -9.42 4.89
CA PRO A 97 1.54 -10.86 5.05
C PRO A 97 2.30 -11.46 3.87
N PHE A 98 3.19 -12.42 4.12
CA PHE A 98 3.83 -13.15 3.02
C PHE A 98 2.77 -13.84 2.15
N PRO A 99 2.90 -13.78 0.80
CA PRO A 99 2.00 -14.50 -0.08
C PRO A 99 2.03 -16.01 0.21
N ARG A 100 0.92 -16.68 -0.04
CA ARG A 100 0.84 -18.14 0.06
C ARG A 100 1.72 -18.79 -1.02
N ASP A 101 2.31 -19.92 -0.70
CA ASP A 101 3.09 -20.71 -1.66
C ASP A 101 2.23 -21.11 -2.88
N GLY A 102 2.86 -21.21 -4.05
CA GLY A 102 2.18 -21.56 -5.29
C GLY A 102 1.36 -20.43 -5.93
N SER A 103 1.45 -19.20 -5.42
CA SER A 103 0.79 -18.04 -6.05
C SER A 103 1.43 -17.67 -7.39
N TYR A 104 0.62 -17.32 -8.38
CA TYR A 104 1.08 -16.79 -9.67
C TYR A 104 0.76 -15.29 -9.77
N PRO A 105 1.73 -14.39 -9.58
CA PRO A 105 1.50 -12.95 -9.61
C PRO A 105 1.31 -12.45 -11.05
N TYR A 106 0.23 -11.72 -11.31
CA TYR A 106 -0.01 -11.05 -12.59
C TYR A 106 -0.68 -9.70 -12.37
N PHE A 107 -0.08 -8.64 -12.92
CA PHE A 107 -0.62 -7.28 -12.89
C PHE A 107 -0.56 -6.69 -14.29
N ARG A 108 -1.70 -6.19 -14.78
CA ARG A 108 -1.81 -5.51 -16.07
C ARG A 108 -2.63 -4.24 -15.88
N LYS A 109 -2.07 -3.14 -16.35
CA LYS A 109 -2.67 -1.81 -16.35
C LYS A 109 -3.14 -1.45 -17.75
#